data_AF-A0A1S1P915-F1
#
_entry.id   AF-A0A1S1P915-F1
#
_cell.length_a   1.000
_cell.length_b   1.000
_cell.length_c   1.000
_cell.angle_alpha   90.00
_cell.angle_beta   90.00
_cell.angle_gamma   90.00
#
_symmetry.space_group_name_H-M   'P 1'
#
loop_
_entity.id
_entity.type
_entity.pdbx_description
1 polymer ?
#
loop_
_entity_poly.entity_id
_entity_poly.type
_entity_poly.pdbx_seq_one_letter_code
_entity_poly.pdbx_strand_id
1 'polypeptide(L)'
;MRPTEDARPASAITGPDRGAIFSNILQRQALRREAQLPLLDVRAEYERAIEQARWKAHVETYGETIHAQVLAELRTKNGPQFGGSVGGMWAVRILASKRLREMFDRKG
;
A
#
# COMPACT_ATOMS: atom_id res chain seq x y z
N MET A 1 13.59 8.96 -43.83
CA MET A 1 12.84 8.07 -42.92
C MET A 1 13.80 7.61 -41.84
N ARG A 2 13.68 8.14 -40.61
CA ARG A 2 14.38 7.61 -39.44
C ARG A 2 13.37 6.74 -38.68
N PRO A 3 13.75 5.55 -38.19
CA PRO A 3 12.85 4.72 -37.39
C PRO A 3 12.62 5.43 -36.06
N THR A 4 11.35 5.69 -35.77
CA THR A 4 10.88 6.22 -34.50
C THR A 4 11.30 5.24 -33.40
N GLU A 5 11.97 5.77 -32.38
CA GLU A 5 12.41 5.05 -31.20
C GLU A 5 11.28 4.18 -30.65
N ASP A 6 11.60 2.91 -30.41
CA ASP A 6 10.84 1.99 -29.59
C ASP A 6 10.58 2.64 -28.23
N ALA A 7 9.47 3.37 -28.13
CA ALA A 7 8.83 3.69 -26.87
C ALA A 7 8.34 2.36 -26.30
N ARG A 8 9.25 1.61 -25.65
CA ARG A 8 8.87 0.52 -24.76
C ARG A 8 7.79 1.11 -23.85
N PRO A 9 6.56 0.56 -23.83
CA PRO A 9 5.59 1.00 -22.87
C PRO A 9 6.26 0.88 -21.50
N ALA A 10 6.34 2.00 -20.77
CA ALA A 10 6.76 2.02 -19.38
C ALA A 10 6.03 0.87 -18.72
N SER A 11 6.79 -0.19 -18.40
CA SER A 11 6.19 -1.47 -18.08
C SER A 11 5.14 -1.21 -17.01
N ALA A 12 3.91 -1.66 -17.26
CA ALA A 12 2.95 -1.87 -16.20
C ALA A 12 3.60 -2.86 -15.23
N ILE A 13 4.41 -2.35 -14.32
CA ILE A 13 4.92 -3.12 -13.19
C ILE A 13 3.74 -3.14 -12.24
N THR A 14 2.80 -4.06 -12.49
CA THR A 14 1.56 -4.21 -11.70
C THR A 14 1.83 -4.77 -10.29
N GLY A 15 3.08 -4.68 -9.81
CA GLY A 15 3.53 -5.23 -8.53
C GLY A 15 4.69 -4.44 -7.95
N PRO A 16 5.09 -4.73 -6.70
CA PRO A 16 6.21 -4.07 -6.05
C PRO A 16 7.49 -4.16 -6.88
N ASP A 17 8.27 -3.08 -6.93
CA ASP A 17 9.63 -3.12 -7.47
C ASP A 17 10.54 -3.92 -6.53
N ARG A 18 10.66 -5.21 -6.82
CA ARG A 18 11.45 -6.16 -6.05
C ARG A 18 12.94 -5.83 -6.06
N GLY A 19 13.44 -5.28 -7.16
CA GLY A 19 14.84 -4.91 -7.31
C GLY A 19 15.19 -3.74 -6.39
N ALA A 20 14.36 -2.69 -6.40
CA ALA A 20 14.50 -1.55 -5.50
C ALA A 20 14.36 -1.94 -4.02
N ILE A 21 13.43 -2.85 -3.69
CA ILE A 21 13.26 -3.34 -2.32
C ILE A 21 14.52 -4.08 -1.85
N PHE A 22 15.04 -5.00 -2.68
CA PHE A 22 16.21 -5.79 -2.32
C PHE A 22 17.47 -4.92 -2.19
N SER A 23 17.70 -4.00 -3.13
CA SER A 23 18.85 -3.09 -3.08
C SER A 23 18.83 -2.20 -1.84
N ASN A 24 17.65 -1.69 -1.44
CA ASN A 24 17.49 -0.93 -0.21
C ASN A 24 17.86 -1.74 1.04
N ILE A 25 17.42 -3.00 1.11
CA ILE A 25 17.76 -3.88 2.24
C ILE A 25 19.26 -4.12 2.32
N LEU A 26 19.93 -4.36 1.18
CA LEU A 26 21.37 -4.53 1.13
C LEU A 26 22.12 -3.26 1.56
N GLN A 27 21.64 -2.08 1.15
CA GLN A 27 22.20 -0.81 1.58
C GLN A 27 22.09 -0.64 3.11
N ARG A 28 20.93 -0.95 3.69
CA ARG A 28 20.73 -0.92 5.16
C ARG A 28 21.64 -1.93 5.89
N GLN A 29 21.86 -3.09 5.28
CA GLN A 29 22.78 -4.11 5.77
C GLN A 29 24.23 -3.60 5.80
N ALA A 30 24.70 -2.99 4.70
CA ALA A 30 26.04 -2.41 4.62
C ALA A 30 26.26 -1.36 5.73
N LEU A 31 25.31 -0.44 5.92
CA LEU A 31 25.37 0.58 6.98
C LEU A 31 25.40 -0.04 8.38
N ARG A 32 24.64 -1.12 8.61
CA ARG A 32 24.67 -1.83 9.90
C ARG A 32 26.00 -2.52 10.15
N ARG A 33 26.60 -3.09 9.11
CA ARG A 33 27.93 -3.71 9.19
C ARG A 33 28.99 -2.68 9.56
N GLU A 34 28.95 -1.50 8.93
CA GLU A 34 29.84 -0.37 9.26
C GLU A 34 29.66 0.08 10.71
N ALA A 35 28.41 0.16 11.18
CA ALA A 35 28.07 0.55 12.55
C ALA A 35 28.18 -0.57 13.59
N GLN A 36 28.68 -1.76 13.22
CA GLN A 36 28.78 -2.94 14.10
C GLN A 36 27.44 -3.34 14.76
N LEU A 37 26.33 -3.07 14.08
CA LEU A 37 24.99 -3.44 14.53
C LEU A 37 24.66 -4.88 14.12
N PRO A 38 23.72 -5.54 14.83
CA PRO A 38 23.21 -6.84 14.42
C PRO A 38 22.70 -6.82 12.97
N LEU A 39 23.15 -7.81 12.20
CA LEU A 39 22.78 -8.02 10.81
C LEU A 39 21.27 -8.27 10.68
N LEU A 40 20.66 -7.78 9.59
CA LEU A 40 19.26 -8.03 9.30
C LEU A 40 19.09 -9.44 8.73
N ASP A 41 17.98 -10.11 9.09
CA ASP A 41 17.45 -11.22 8.32
C ASP A 41 16.91 -10.69 6.99
N VAL A 42 17.73 -10.80 5.95
CA VAL A 42 17.43 -10.26 4.62
C VAL A 42 16.17 -10.87 4.04
N ARG A 43 15.91 -12.17 4.29
CA ARG A 43 14.74 -12.87 3.76
C ARG A 43 13.47 -12.34 4.42
N ALA A 44 13.47 -12.26 5.76
CA ALA A 44 12.32 -11.75 6.50
C ALA A 44 12.03 -10.27 6.18
N GLU A 45 13.06 -9.42 6.06
CA GLU A 45 12.89 -8.01 5.69
C GLU A 45 12.33 -7.86 4.26
N TYR A 46 12.80 -8.69 3.33
CA TYR A 46 12.34 -8.67 1.95
C TYR A 46 10.87 -9.07 1.82
N GLU A 47 10.47 -10.17 2.47
CA GLU A 47 9.07 -10.62 2.48
C GLU A 47 8.15 -9.55 3.10
N ARG A 48 8.55 -8.95 4.22
CA ARG A 48 7.79 -7.85 4.85
C ARG A 48 7.67 -6.63 3.93
N ALA A 49 8.75 -6.24 3.27
CA ALA A 49 8.76 -5.08 2.39
C ALA A 49 7.89 -5.30 1.13
N ILE A 50 7.88 -6.53 0.58
CA ILE A 50 6.96 -6.90 -0.50
C ILE A 50 5.51 -6.77 -0.05
N GLU A 51 5.15 -7.35 1.09
CA GLU A 51 3.78 -7.30 1.61
C GLU A 51 3.34 -5.87 1.90
N GLN A 52 4.22 -5.04 2.48
CA GLN A 52 3.95 -3.62 2.68
C GLN A 52 3.74 -2.87 1.37
N ALA A 53 4.56 -3.12 0.35
CA ALA A 53 4.41 -2.50 -0.96
C ALA A 53 3.11 -2.94 -1.67
N ARG A 54 2.73 -4.21 -1.56
CA ARG A 54 1.44 -4.74 -2.05
C ARG A 54 0.27 -4.06 -1.35
N TRP A 55 0.33 -3.98 -0.03
CA TRP A 55 -0.70 -3.30 0.77
C TRP A 55 -0.82 -1.82 0.40
N LYS A 56 0.32 -1.12 0.26
CA LYS A 56 0.33 0.29 -0.15
C LYS A 56 -0.33 0.48 -1.51
N ALA A 57 0.05 -0.31 -2.50
CA ALA A 57 -0.55 -0.25 -3.84
C ALA A 57 -2.06 -0.55 -3.78
N HIS A 58 -2.49 -1.49 -2.94
CA HIS A 58 -3.90 -1.78 -2.71
C HIS A 58 -4.65 -0.57 -2.13
N VAL A 59 -4.12 0.04 -1.06
CA VAL A 59 -4.73 1.23 -0.44
C VAL A 59 -4.76 2.41 -1.40
N GLU A 60 -3.71 2.62 -2.20
CA GLU A 60 -3.68 3.67 -3.21
C GLU A 60 -4.73 3.46 -4.31
N THR A 61 -4.93 2.21 -4.73
CA THR A 61 -5.91 1.87 -5.77
C THR A 61 -7.36 1.98 -5.29
N TYR A 62 -7.66 1.51 -4.06
CA TYR A 62 -9.03 1.32 -3.60
C TYR A 62 -9.45 2.23 -2.44
N GLY A 63 -8.50 2.91 -1.80
CA GLY A 63 -8.69 3.59 -0.52
C GLY A 63 -9.75 4.68 -0.57
N GLU A 64 -9.64 5.60 -1.54
CA GLU A 64 -10.60 6.70 -1.71
C GLU A 64 -12.00 6.18 -2.02
N THR A 65 -12.10 5.23 -2.95
CA THR A 65 -13.37 4.63 -3.37
C THR A 65 -14.07 3.94 -2.19
N ILE A 66 -13.36 3.12 -1.42
CA ILE A 66 -13.93 2.41 -0.27
C ILE A 66 -14.31 3.39 0.84
N HIS A 67 -13.50 4.43 1.07
CA HIS A 67 -13.82 5.47 2.04
C HIS A 67 -15.11 6.21 1.67
N ALA A 68 -15.26 6.62 0.40
CA ALA A 68 -16.46 7.29 -0.10
C ALA A 68 -17.71 6.39 0.02
N GLN A 69 -17.59 5.11 -0.31
CA GLN A 69 -18.68 4.13 -0.17
C GLN A 69 -19.13 3.98 1.29
N VAL A 70 -18.18 3.78 2.21
CA VAL A 70 -18.48 3.66 3.65
C VAL A 70 -19.15 4.91 4.17
N LEU A 71 -18.66 6.10 3.81
CA LEU A 71 -19.26 7.36 4.21
C LEU A 71 -20.69 7.51 3.68
N ALA A 72 -20.92 7.19 2.40
CA ALA A 72 -22.25 7.24 1.79
C ALA A 72 -23.23 6.30 2.51
N GLU A 73 -22.84 5.05 2.76
CA GLU A 73 -23.67 4.09 3.49
C GLU A 73 -24.02 4.54 4.91
N LEU A 74 -23.05 5.12 5.63
CA LEU A 74 -23.28 5.59 7.00
C LEU A 74 -24.15 6.84 7.03
N ARG A 75 -24.06 7.71 6.01
CA ARG A 75 -24.97 8.86 5.86
C ARG A 75 -26.39 8.43 5.52
N THR A 76 -26.57 7.41 4.69
CA THR A 76 -27.89 6.84 4.41
C THR A 76 -28.54 6.28 5.68
N LYS A 77 -27.75 5.69 6.59
CA LYS A 77 -28.25 5.08 7.84
C LYS A 77 -28.48 6.06 8.97
N ASN A 78 -27.60 7.05 9.13
CA ASN A 78 -27.53 7.89 10.33
C ASN A 78 -27.79 9.38 10.04
N GLY A 79 -28.04 9.74 8.77
CA GLY A 79 -28.29 11.10 8.32
C GLY A 79 -27.07 11.76 7.66
N PRO A 80 -27.30 12.85 6.88
CA PRO A 80 -26.30 13.46 6.01
C PRO A 80 -25.11 14.08 6.77
N GLN A 81 -25.30 14.40 8.05
CA GLN A 81 -24.24 14.97 8.90
C GLN A 81 -23.26 13.92 9.44
N PHE A 82 -23.51 12.63 9.22
CA PHE A 82 -22.61 11.58 9.68
C PHE A 82 -21.21 11.76 9.06
N GLY A 83 -20.18 11.61 9.91
CA GLY A 83 -18.79 11.88 9.58
C GLY A 83 -18.30 13.30 9.91
N GLY A 84 -19.18 14.20 10.37
CA GLY A 84 -18.79 15.55 10.81
C GLY A 84 -18.22 15.61 12.24
N SER A 85 -18.41 14.57 13.06
CA SER A 85 -17.86 14.47 14.41
C SER A 85 -16.62 13.58 14.44
N VAL A 86 -15.78 13.73 15.47
CA VAL A 86 -14.59 12.88 15.69
C VAL A 86 -14.98 11.40 15.71
N GLY A 87 -16.04 11.04 16.44
CA GLY A 87 -16.54 9.66 16.48
C GLY A 87 -17.03 9.15 15.12
N GLY A 88 -17.71 9.99 14.34
CA GLY A 88 -18.14 9.66 12.98
C GLY A 88 -16.97 9.43 12.02
N MET A 89 -15.95 10.29 12.07
CA MET A 89 -14.72 10.12 11.27
C MET A 89 -13.99 8.83 11.64
N TRP A 90 -13.89 8.52 12.93
CA TRP A 90 -13.30 7.25 13.40
C TRP A 90 -14.07 6.04 12.91
N ALA A 91 -15.41 6.06 12.98
CA ALA A 91 -16.24 4.97 12.47
C ALA A 91 -16.02 4.73 10.97
N VAL A 92 -15.98 5.80 10.16
CA VAL A 92 -15.69 5.70 8.72
C VAL A 92 -14.30 5.09 8.50
N ARG A 93 -13.27 5.59 9.20
CA ARG A 93 -11.89 5.11 9.05
C ARG A 93 -11.75 3.63 9.42
N ILE A 94 -12.34 3.20 10.53
CA ILE A 94 -12.29 1.81 10.99
C ILE A 94 -12.96 0.89 9.96
N LEU A 95 -14.17 1.25 9.52
CA LEU A 95 -14.94 0.44 8.57
C LEU A 95 -14.29 0.38 7.18
N ALA A 96 -13.77 1.51 6.69
CA ALA A 96 -13.02 1.55 5.44
C ALA A 96 -11.75 0.68 5.52
N SER A 97 -11.01 0.78 6.62
CA SER A 97 -9.80 -0.04 6.84
C SER A 97 -10.13 -1.53 6.89
N LYS A 98 -11.23 -1.91 7.57
CA LYS A 98 -11.71 -3.29 7.62
C LYS A 98 -12.02 -3.83 6.22
N ARG A 99 -12.76 -3.07 5.40
CA ARG A 99 -13.11 -3.48 4.02
C ARG A 99 -11.89 -3.61 3.11
N LEU A 100 -10.97 -2.64 3.17
CA LEU A 100 -9.71 -2.72 2.43
C LEU A 100 -8.93 -3.98 2.81
N ARG A 101 -8.89 -4.31 4.11
CA ARG A 101 -8.21 -5.51 4.57
C ARG A 101 -8.88 -6.79 4.07
N GLU A 102 -10.20 -6.89 4.20
CA GLU A 102 -10.97 -8.05 3.70
C GLU A 102 -10.86 -8.23 2.17
N MET A 103 -10.70 -7.14 1.42
CA MET A 103 -10.48 -7.19 -0.03
C MET A 103 -9.05 -7.62 -0.37
N PHE A 104 -8.07 -7.19 0.42
CA PHE A 104 -6.67 -7.57 0.26
C PHE A 104 -6.45 -9.06 0.55
N ASP A 105 -6.98 -9.55 1.68
CA ASP A 105 -6.82 -10.93 2.12
C ASP A 105 -7.54 -11.94 1.20
N ARG A 106 -8.58 -11.52 0.46
CA ARG A 106 -9.28 -12.36 -0.53
C ARG A 106 -8.56 -12.48 -1.89
N LYS A 107 -7.60 -11.59 -2.17
CA LYS A 107 -6.83 -11.56 -3.43
C LYS A 107 -5.44 -12.19 -3.30
N GLY A 108 -5.00 -12.49 -2.07
CA GLY A 108 -3.79 -13.26 -1.78
C GLY A 108 -4.07 -14.75 -1.77
#